data_AF-A0A7Y0B8P9-F1
#
_entry.id   AF-A0A7Y0B8P9-F1
#
_cell.length_a   1.000
_cell.length_b   1.000
_cell.length_c   1.000
_cell.angle_alpha   90.00
_cell.angle_beta   90.00
_cell.angle_gamma   90.00
#
_symmetry.space_group_name_H-M   'P 1'
#
loop_
_entity.id
_entity.type
_entity.pdbx_description
1 polymer ?
#
loop_
_entity_poly.entity_id
_entity_poly.type
_entity_poly.pdbx_seq_one_letter_code
_entity_poly.pdbx_strand_id
1 'polypeptide(L)'
;MSAEPDHTPGEPRTPVTPHAPAPGAPAELLARLRSSNRAERWAPAFEREWTAALEESRRTFSLAGLYEVVQDWQARLAHASAVDAFITSGYDDSDAVDMAEVRRRRP
;
A
#
# COMPACT_ATOMS: atom_id res chain seq x y z
N MET A 1 -38.01 -36.62 19.48
CA MET A 1 -37.49 -36.19 18.16
C MET A 1 -37.44 -34.67 18.16
N SER A 2 -36.31 -34.12 17.71
CA SER A 2 -35.97 -32.71 17.48
C SER A 2 -35.77 -31.80 18.70
N ALA A 3 -34.49 -31.59 19.02
CA ALA A 3 -33.97 -30.33 19.55
C ALA A 3 -32.61 -30.12 18.86
N GLU A 4 -32.60 -29.38 17.75
CA GLU A 4 -31.40 -28.65 17.32
C GLU A 4 -31.46 -27.28 17.97
N PRO A 5 -30.54 -26.93 18.90
CA PRO A 5 -30.36 -25.54 19.28
C PRO A 5 -29.25 -24.95 18.41
N ASP A 6 -29.71 -24.19 17.41
CA ASP A 6 -29.23 -22.84 17.11
C ASP A 6 -27.71 -22.62 17.20
N HIS A 7 -27.00 -23.05 16.17
CA HIS A 7 -25.69 -22.49 15.86
C HIS A 7 -25.89 -21.11 15.20
N THR A 8 -26.15 -20.06 15.97
CA THR A 8 -25.81 -18.70 15.51
C THR A 8 -24.32 -18.72 15.14
N PRO A 9 -23.94 -18.49 13.86
CA PRO A 9 -22.54 -18.32 13.51
C PRO A 9 -22.13 -16.95 14.05
N GLY A 10 -21.67 -16.93 15.30
CA GLY A 10 -20.83 -15.85 15.78
C GLY A 10 -19.63 -15.80 14.84
N GLU A 11 -19.51 -14.68 14.13
CA GLU A 11 -18.42 -14.39 13.21
C GLU A 11 -17.09 -14.93 13.74
N PRO A 12 -16.27 -15.60 12.90
CA PRO A 12 -14.95 -16.01 13.35
C PRO A 12 -14.19 -14.76 13.77
N ARG A 13 -13.93 -14.66 15.08
CA ARG A 13 -12.94 -13.75 15.66
C ARG A 13 -11.55 -14.22 15.25
N THR A 14 -11.27 -14.24 13.96
CA THR A 14 -9.89 -14.23 13.49
C THR A 14 -9.34 -12.86 13.90
N PRO A 15 -8.29 -12.78 14.73
CA PRO A 15 -7.57 -11.54 14.86
C PRO A 15 -7.02 -11.22 13.47
N VAL A 16 -7.68 -10.34 12.74
CA VAL A 16 -7.07 -9.63 11.63
C VAL A 16 -5.90 -8.90 12.25
N THR A 17 -4.68 -9.43 12.08
CA THR A 17 -3.50 -8.59 12.18
C THR A 17 -3.77 -7.42 11.24
N PRO A 18 -3.89 -6.16 11.73
CA PRO A 18 -4.36 -5.04 10.90
C PRO A 18 -3.44 -4.70 9.71
N HIS A 19 -2.37 -5.46 9.51
CA HIS A 19 -1.30 -5.20 8.55
C HIS A 19 -1.02 -6.34 7.58
N ALA A 20 -1.72 -7.48 7.67
CA ALA A 20 -1.53 -8.53 6.67
C ALA A 20 -2.24 -8.15 5.37
N PRO A 21 -1.53 -8.08 4.22
CA PRO A 21 -2.14 -7.81 2.93
C PRO A 21 -3.05 -8.99 2.53
N ALA A 22 -4.04 -8.72 1.68
CA ALA A 22 -4.94 -9.76 1.17
C ALA A 22 -4.16 -10.89 0.47
N PRO A 23 -4.63 -12.14 0.52
CA PRO A 23 -4.03 -13.23 -0.23
C PRO A 23 -3.96 -12.89 -1.72
N GLY A 24 -2.78 -13.01 -2.33
CA GLY A 24 -2.58 -12.68 -3.75
C GLY A 24 -2.28 -11.21 -4.05
N ALA A 25 -2.43 -10.30 -3.07
CA ALA A 25 -2.05 -8.89 -3.20
C ALA A 25 -0.66 -8.63 -3.83
N PRO A 26 0.42 -9.37 -3.50
CA PRO A 26 1.71 -9.14 -4.15
C PRO A 26 1.73 -9.48 -5.65
N ALA A 27 0.95 -10.47 -6.10
CA ALA A 27 0.86 -10.82 -7.51
C ALA A 27 0.05 -9.78 -8.30
N GLU A 28 -1.05 -9.31 -7.73
CA GLU A 28 -1.85 -8.22 -8.29
C GLU A 28 -1.06 -6.90 -8.35
N LEU A 29 -0.28 -6.62 -7.31
CA LEU A 29 0.63 -5.49 -7.26
C LEU A 29 1.66 -5.55 -8.39
N LEU A 30 2.32 -6.70 -8.58
CA LEU A 30 3.27 -6.89 -9.67
C LEU A 30 2.63 -6.70 -11.05
N ALA A 31 1.42 -7.23 -11.26
CA ALA A 31 0.67 -7.01 -12.50
C ALA A 31 0.41 -5.52 -12.73
N ARG A 32 -0.01 -4.78 -11.70
CA ARG A 32 -0.24 -3.33 -11.78
C ARG A 32 1.04 -2.55 -12.08
N LEU A 33 2.16 -2.91 -11.45
CA LEU A 33 3.46 -2.28 -11.71
C LEU A 33 3.89 -2.48 -13.16
N ARG A 34 3.69 -3.68 -13.72
CA ARG A 34 4.01 -3.99 -15.13
C ARG A 34 3.13 -3.25 -16.14
N SER A 35 1.91 -2.88 -15.75
CA SER A 35 1.02 -2.05 -16.58
C SER A 35 1.24 -0.54 -16.42
N SER A 36 2.13 -0.11 -15.51
CA SER A 36 2.39 1.31 -15.26
C SER A 36 3.33 1.93 -16.31
N ASN A 37 3.27 3.26 -16.48
CA ASN A 37 4.21 4.02 -17.33
C ASN A 37 5.69 3.88 -16.89
N ARG A 38 5.93 3.45 -15.64
CA ARG A 38 7.25 3.27 -15.03
C ARG A 38 7.64 1.80 -14.94
N ALA A 39 6.96 0.90 -15.65
CA ALA A 39 7.14 -0.55 -15.56
C ALA A 39 8.61 -0.99 -15.63
N GLU A 40 9.39 -0.45 -16.58
CA GLU A 40 10.80 -0.79 -16.77
C GLU A 40 11.67 -0.50 -15.54
N ARG A 41 11.28 0.49 -14.73
CA ARG A 41 11.99 0.85 -13.49
C ARG A 41 11.38 0.16 -12.28
N TRP A 42 10.06 0.09 -12.21
CA TRP A 42 9.32 -0.28 -11.01
C TRP A 42 9.19 -1.78 -10.83
N ALA A 43 8.93 -2.53 -11.90
CA ALA A 43 8.85 -4.00 -11.82
C ALA A 43 10.16 -4.64 -11.31
N PRO A 44 11.35 -4.37 -11.88
CA PRO A 44 12.58 -4.99 -11.39
C PRO A 44 13.00 -4.49 -10.00
N ALA A 45 12.61 -3.28 -9.60
CA ALA A 45 12.87 -2.76 -8.26
C ALA A 45 12.02 -3.50 -7.21
N PHE A 46 10.73 -3.68 -7.47
CA PHE A 46 9.85 -4.46 -6.61
C PHE A 46 10.33 -5.91 -6.50
N GLU A 47 10.65 -6.58 -7.61
CA GLU A 47 11.11 -7.97 -7.61
C GLU A 47 12.39 -8.17 -6.77
N ARG A 48 13.31 -7.20 -6.81
CA ARG A 48 14.53 -7.21 -5.99
C ARG A 48 14.22 -7.05 -4.49
N GLU A 49 13.41 -6.06 -4.13
CA GLU A 49 13.02 -5.80 -2.73
C GLU A 49 12.21 -6.98 -2.15
N TRP A 50 11.29 -7.53 -2.95
CA TRP A 50 10.51 -8.71 -2.61
C TRP A 50 11.39 -9.94 -2.38
N THR A 51 12.37 -10.19 -3.27
CA THR A 51 13.32 -11.30 -3.12
C THR A 51 14.16 -11.13 -1.86
N ALA A 52 14.66 -9.93 -1.58
CA ALA A 52 15.43 -9.65 -0.37
C ALA A 52 14.60 -9.89 0.90
N ALA A 53 13.36 -9.42 0.93
CA ALA A 53 12.44 -9.65 2.04
C ALA A 53 12.08 -11.13 2.22
N LEU A 54 11.96 -11.90 1.12
CA LEU A 54 11.73 -13.36 1.19
C LEU A 54 12.91 -14.09 1.84
N GLU A 55 14.14 -13.76 1.45
CA GLU A 55 15.33 -14.38 2.06
C GLU A 55 15.44 -14.03 3.54
N GLU A 56 15.16 -12.79 3.92
CA GLU A 56 15.16 -12.37 5.32
C GLU A 56 14.04 -13.05 6.12
N SER A 57 12.87 -13.22 5.51
CA SER A 57 11.75 -13.93 6.11
C SER A 57 12.09 -15.40 6.38
N ARG A 58 12.85 -16.05 5.49
CA ARG A 58 13.33 -17.43 5.70
C ARG A 58 14.36 -17.54 6.82
N ARG A 59 15.18 -16.50 7.02
CA ARG A 59 16.20 -16.45 8.08
C ARG A 59 15.59 -16.18 9.46
N THR A 60 14.60 -15.30 9.51
CA THR A 60 13.99 -14.81 10.76
C THR A 60 12.67 -15.48 11.09
N PHE A 61 12.13 -16.29 10.17
CA PHE A 61 10.80 -16.89 10.24
C PHE A 61 9.68 -15.85 10.46
N SER A 62 9.87 -14.63 9.96
CA SER A 62 8.92 -13.52 10.08
C SER A 62 8.47 -13.04 8.71
N LEU A 63 7.17 -12.78 8.54
CA LEU A 63 6.61 -12.21 7.31
C LEU A 63 6.49 -10.68 7.34
N ALA A 64 6.87 -10.03 8.44
CA ALA A 64 6.68 -8.60 8.64
C ALA A 64 7.30 -7.77 7.50
N GLY A 65 8.55 -8.07 7.12
CA GLY A 65 9.23 -7.36 6.03
C GLY A 65 8.56 -7.54 4.67
N LEU A 66 7.95 -8.70 4.39
CA LEU A 66 7.18 -8.89 3.16
C LEU A 66 5.94 -8.01 3.14
N TYR A 67 5.25 -7.90 4.27
CA TYR A 67 4.06 -7.07 4.38
C TYR A 67 4.41 -5.60 4.21
N GLU A 68 5.50 -5.14 4.83
CA GLU A 68 6.02 -3.77 4.65
C GLU A 68 6.32 -3.48 3.17
N VAL A 69 7.00 -4.38 2.46
CA VAL A 69 7.26 -4.22 1.02
C VAL A 69 5.95 -4.08 0.22
N VAL A 70 4.94 -4.91 0.47
CA VAL A 70 3.65 -4.78 -0.25
C VAL A 70 3.01 -3.42 0.03
N GLN A 71 2.96 -3.00 1.30
CA GLN A 71 2.30 -1.75 1.70
C GLN A 71 3.01 -0.52 1.10
N ASP A 72 4.34 -0.49 1.15
CA ASP A 72 5.14 0.59 0.57
C ASP A 72 4.90 0.74 -0.93
N TRP A 73 4.87 -0.38 -1.66
CA TRP A 73 4.64 -0.36 -3.10
C TRP A 73 3.20 -0.06 -3.49
N GLN A 74 2.21 -0.47 -2.68
CA GLN A 74 0.82 -0.04 -2.83
C GLN A 74 0.69 1.48 -2.64
N ALA A 75 1.32 2.05 -1.61
CA ALA A 75 1.33 3.49 -1.38
C ALA A 75 1.99 4.26 -2.54
N ARG A 76 3.14 3.78 -3.03
CA ARG A 76 3.82 4.37 -4.20
C ARG A 76 2.92 4.41 -5.43
N LEU A 77 2.18 3.34 -5.71
CA LEU A 77 1.22 3.31 -6.82
C LEU A 77 0.03 4.25 -6.60
N ALA A 78 -0.51 4.32 -5.38
CA ALA A 78 -1.63 5.18 -5.06
C ALA A 78 -1.31 6.67 -5.30
N HIS A 79 -0.06 7.08 -5.05
CA HIS A 79 0.39 8.46 -5.25
C HIS A 79 0.97 8.74 -6.64
N ALA A 80 1.19 7.70 -7.47
CA ALA A 80 1.91 7.82 -8.74
C ALA A 80 1.28 8.83 -9.71
N SER A 81 -0.05 8.83 -9.81
CA SER A 81 -0.81 9.72 -10.69
C SER A 81 -0.82 11.17 -10.19
N ALA A 82 -0.91 11.37 -8.88
CA ALA A 82 -0.82 12.71 -8.27
C ALA A 82 0.56 13.33 -8.51
N VAL A 83 1.63 12.53 -8.37
CA VAL A 83 2.99 12.97 -8.69
C VAL A 83 3.14 13.27 -10.19
N ASP A 84 2.57 12.47 -11.08
CA ASP A 84 2.60 12.73 -12.52
C ASP A 84 1.86 14.03 -12.88
N ALA A 85 0.68 14.27 -12.29
CA ALA A 85 -0.07 15.50 -12.47
C ALA A 85 0.71 16.72 -11.97
N PHE A 86 1.35 16.62 -10.81
CA PHE A 86 2.20 17.67 -10.26
C PHE A 86 3.39 18.00 -11.16
N ILE A 87 4.11 16.99 -11.65
CA ILE A 87 5.23 17.19 -12.60
C ILE A 87 4.72 17.84 -13.90
N THR A 88 3.56 17.40 -14.41
CA THR A 88 2.95 17.92 -15.64
C THR A 88 2.47 19.36 -15.49
N SER A 89 2.02 19.76 -14.30
CA SER A 89 1.63 21.15 -14.00
C SER A 89 2.79 22.14 -14.09
N GLY A 90 4.04 21.65 -14.12
CA GLY A 90 5.22 22.50 -14.16
C GLY A 90 5.58 23.09 -12.79
N TYR A 91 5.26 22.40 -11.70
CA TYR A 91 5.36 22.94 -10.32
C TYR A 91 4.52 24.21 -10.16
N ASP A 92 3.28 24.19 -10.67
CA ASP A 92 2.38 25.33 -10.51
C ASP A 92 1.95 25.46 -9.04
N ASP A 93 2.70 26.26 -8.30
CA ASP A 93 2.45 26.61 -6.89
C ASP A 93 1.67 27.93 -6.79
N SER A 94 1.07 28.41 -7.88
CA SER A 94 0.38 29.71 -7.93
C SER A 94 -0.84 29.78 -7.01
N ASP A 95 -1.43 28.64 -6.66
CA ASP A 95 -2.52 28.51 -5.68
C ASP A 95 -2.02 28.25 -4.24
N ALA A 96 -0.71 28.18 -4.00
CA ALA A 96 -0.21 28.04 -2.64
C ALA A 96 -0.55 29.27 -1.80
N VAL A 97 -1.30 29.00 -0.73
CA VAL A 97 -1.62 30.01 0.26
C VAL A 97 -0.41 30.21 1.18
N ASP A 98 0.11 31.45 1.22
CA ASP A 98 1.13 31.82 2.20
C ASP A 98 0.56 31.67 3.63
N MET A 99 1.09 30.69 4.36
CA MET A 99 0.70 30.40 5.75
C MET A 99 1.01 31.56 6.70
N ALA A 100 1.94 32.46 6.35
CA ALA A 100 2.16 33.70 7.08
C ALA A 100 0.98 34.68 6.89
N GLU A 101 0.36 34.71 5.72
CA GLU A 101 -0.82 35.54 5.44
C GLU A 101 -2.06 35.03 6.20
N VAL A 102 -2.27 33.71 6.23
CA VAL A 102 -3.36 33.06 7.00
C VAL A 102 -3.25 33.37 8.49
N ARG A 103 -2.03 33.37 9.04
CA ARG A 103 -1.80 33.71 10.46
C ARG A 103 -2.05 35.18 10.79
N ARG A 104 -1.83 36.10 9.84
CA ARG A 104 -2.12 37.53 10.05
C ARG A 104 -3.61 37.88 9.98
N ARG A 105 -4.41 37.05 9.30
CA ARG A 105 -5.86 37.25 9.12
C ARG A 105 -6.71 36.64 10.25
N ARG A 106 -6.09 36.09 11.29
CA ARG A 106 -6.83 35.55 12.45
C ARG A 106 -7.23 36.73 13.38
N PRO A 107 -8.52 36.95 13.66
CA PRO A 107 -8.98 37.99 14.60
C PRO A 107 -8.55 37.69 16.04
#